data_AF-A0A1F8ZQ01-F1
#
_entry.id   AF-A0A1F8ZQ01-F1
#
_cell.length_a   1.000
_cell.length_b   1.000
_cell.length_c   1.000
_cell.angle_alpha   90.00
_cell.angle_beta   90.00
_cell.angle_gamma   90.00
#
_symmetry.space_group_name_H-M   'P 1'
#
loop_
_entity.id
_entity.type
_entity.pdbx_description
1 polymer ?
#
loop_
_entity_poly.entity_id
_entity_poly.type
_entity_poly.pdbx_seq_one_letter_code
_entity_poly.pdbx_strand_id
1 'polypeptide(L)'
;METLEISEEEQISKLKARLILFDGTVLWVREVRIKGSVEVYSYYWLRPDGSVIIGWDNAPHHKEINSFPHHKHLGNKVEFSSERDLRKVLEFIKNFLL
;
A
#
# COMPACT_ATOMS: atom_id res chain seq x y z
N MET A 1 17.41 -4.54 -5.44
CA MET A 1 17.89 -3.24 -4.94
C MET A 1 16.79 -2.64 -4.10
N GLU A 2 17.12 -2.17 -2.90
CA GLU A 2 16.21 -1.33 -2.11
C GLU A 2 16.19 0.06 -2.74
N THR A 3 15.02 0.67 -2.81
CA THR A 3 14.84 1.98 -3.44
C THR A 3 13.93 2.82 -2.56
N LEU A 4 14.30 4.09 -2.37
CA LEU A 4 13.49 5.11 -1.72
C LEU A 4 13.58 6.39 -2.56
N GLU A 5 12.44 6.88 -3.01
CA GLU A 5 12.29 8.15 -3.70
C GLU A 5 11.28 9.01 -2.95
N ILE A 6 11.67 10.23 -2.61
CA ILE A 6 10.81 11.23 -1.98
C ILE A 6 10.89 12.50 -2.82
N SER A 7 9.72 13.09 -3.15
CA SER A 7 9.65 14.42 -3.75
C SER A 7 8.63 15.26 -3.01
N GLU A 8 8.97 16.52 -2.78
CA GLU A 8 8.09 17.49 -2.13
C GLU A 8 7.98 18.74 -3.01
N GLU A 9 6.73 19.13 -3.27
CA GLU A 9 6.32 20.38 -3.91
C GLU A 9 5.37 21.09 -2.94
N GLU A 10 4.99 22.34 -3.20
CA GLU A 10 4.11 23.09 -2.29
C GLU A 10 2.81 22.30 -2.02
N GLN A 11 2.63 21.86 -0.77
CA GLN A 11 1.51 21.04 -0.31
C GLN A 11 1.38 19.64 -0.94
N ILE A 12 2.33 19.18 -1.77
CA ILE A 12 2.28 17.85 -2.39
C ILE A 12 3.53 17.08 -2.03
N SER A 13 3.39 15.87 -1.49
CA SER A 13 4.50 14.95 -1.33
C SER A 13 4.23 13.62 -2.02
N LYS A 14 5.29 13.02 -2.58
CA LYS A 14 5.23 11.72 -3.23
C LYS A 14 6.29 10.82 -2.61
N LEU A 15 5.89 9.61 -2.23
CA LEU A 15 6.75 8.57 -1.71
C LEU A 15 6.69 7.38 -2.65
N LYS A 16 7.85 6.86 -3.05
CA LYS A 16 7.98 5.52 -3.60
C LYS A 16 9.05 4.77 -2.84
N ALA A 17 8.75 3.55 -2.42
CA ALA A 17 9.73 2.72 -1.75
C ALA A 17 9.57 1.24 -2.08
N ARG A 18 10.67 0.51 -2.02
CA ARG A 18 10.70 -0.95 -1.98
C ARG A 18 11.41 -1.39 -0.71
N LEU A 19 10.64 -1.89 0.25
CA LEU A 19 11.14 -2.33 1.55
C LEU A 19 11.28 -3.85 1.56
N ILE A 20 12.42 -4.37 2.00
CA ILE A 20 12.58 -5.78 2.34
C ILE A 20 12.29 -5.91 3.84
N LEU A 21 11.33 -6.76 4.20
CA LEU A 21 10.92 -6.97 5.58
C LEU A 21 11.77 -8.08 6.23
N PHE A 22 11.69 -8.20 7.56
CA PHE A 22 12.56 -9.09 8.34
C PHE A 22 12.36 -10.58 8.02
N ASP A 23 11.20 -10.97 7.51
CA ASP A 23 10.88 -12.32 7.06
C ASP A 23 11.29 -12.58 5.59
N GLY A 24 11.93 -11.60 4.94
CA GLY A 24 12.35 -11.65 3.54
C GLY A 24 11.25 -11.27 2.54
N THR A 25 10.00 -11.04 2.99
CA THR A 25 8.95 -10.51 2.11
C THR A 25 9.24 -9.06 1.73
N VAL A 26 8.50 -8.55 0.74
CA VAL A 26 8.75 -7.24 0.16
C VAL A 26 7.49 -6.39 0.21
N LEU A 27 7.59 -5.14 0.65
CA LEU A 27 6.51 -4.16 0.55
C LEU A 27 6.88 -3.09 -0.49
N TRP A 28 6.10 -3.02 -1.56
CA TRP A 28 6.13 -1.91 -2.51
C TRP A 28 5.18 -0.82 -2.02
N VAL A 29 5.68 0.42 -2.02
CA VAL A 29 4.99 1.59 -1.51
C VAL A 29 4.95 2.63 -2.61
N ARG A 30 3.75 3.15 -2.91
CA ARG A 30 3.54 4.38 -3.66
C ARG A 30 2.48 5.19 -2.93
N GLU A 31 2.79 6.42 -2.56
CA GLU A 31 1.87 7.30 -1.84
C GLU A 31 2.02 8.72 -2.39
N VAL A 32 0.89 9.41 -2.56
CA VAL A 32 0.83 10.84 -2.86
C VAL A 32 -0.02 11.49 -1.79
N ARG A 33 0.56 12.48 -1.11
CA ARG A 33 -0.17 13.31 -0.15
C ARG A 33 -0.42 14.69 -0.72
N ILE A 34 -1.60 15.23 -0.45
CA ILE A 34 -1.96 16.62 -0.72
C ILE A 34 -2.36 17.25 0.61
N LYS A 35 -1.73 18.38 0.97
CA LYS A 35 -1.93 19.09 2.24
C LYS A 35 -1.77 18.16 3.47
N GLY A 36 -0.87 17.18 3.37
CA GLY A 36 -0.60 16.21 4.44
C GLY A 36 -1.53 14.99 4.48
N SER A 37 -2.62 14.97 3.71
CA SER A 37 -3.55 13.83 3.62
C SER A 37 -3.16 12.88 2.50
N VAL A 38 -3.28 11.56 2.72
CA VAL A 38 -3.05 10.56 1.67
C VAL A 38 -4.22 10.55 0.69
N GLU A 39 -3.96 10.96 -0.56
CA GLU A 39 -4.99 11.06 -1.60
C GLU A 39 -4.89 9.93 -2.62
N VAL A 40 -3.68 9.47 -2.94
CA VAL A 40 -3.46 8.34 -3.85
C VAL A 40 -2.46 7.40 -3.22
N TYR A 41 -2.78 6.12 -3.17
CA TYR A 41 -1.84 5.13 -2.68
C TYR A 41 -1.93 3.80 -3.40
N SER A 42 -0.85 3.05 -3.29
CA SER A 42 -0.76 1.67 -3.66
C SER A 42 0.32 1.01 -2.82
N TYR A 43 -0.06 -0.04 -2.09
CA TYR A 43 0.82 -0.84 -1.26
C TYR A 43 0.71 -2.30 -1.69
N TYR A 44 1.80 -2.93 -2.09
CA TYR A 44 1.79 -4.34 -2.50
C TYR A 44 2.76 -5.12 -1.63
N TRP A 45 2.22 -6.03 -0.83
CA TRP A 45 3.01 -6.98 -0.04
C TRP A 45 3.21 -8.25 -0.84
N LEU A 46 4.46 -8.64 -1.03
CA LEU A 46 4.91 -9.64 -1.99
C LEU A 46 5.78 -10.69 -1.29
N ARG A 47 5.70 -11.94 -1.77
CA ARG A 47 6.69 -12.97 -1.46
C ARG A 47 8.04 -12.65 -2.12
N PRO A 48 9.14 -13.31 -1.69
CA PRO A 48 10.45 -13.16 -2.33
C PRO A 48 10.46 -13.47 -3.84
N ASP A 49 9.56 -14.35 -4.30
CA ASP A 49 9.38 -14.70 -5.72
C ASP A 49 8.59 -13.65 -6.53
N GLY A 50 8.13 -12.59 -5.89
CA GLY A 50 7.34 -11.52 -6.50
C GLY A 50 5.84 -11.77 -6.56
N SER A 51 5.35 -12.92 -6.10
CA SER A 51 3.90 -13.17 -6.01
C SER A 51 3.24 -12.28 -4.97
N VAL A 52 2.06 -11.75 -5.29
CA VAL A 52 1.31 -10.87 -4.38
C VAL A 52 0.71 -11.70 -3.23
N ILE A 53 0.95 -11.25 -2.01
CA ILE A 53 0.27 -11.72 -0.79
C ILE A 53 -1.02 -10.91 -0.64
N ILE A 54 -0.90 -9.58 -0.54
CA ILE A 54 -2.02 -8.63 -0.51
C ILE A 54 -1.61 -7.34 -1.22
N GLY A 55 -2.51 -6.77 -2.02
CA GLY A 55 -2.40 -5.41 -2.53
C GLY A 55 -3.45 -4.50 -1.89
N TRP A 56 -3.11 -3.27 -1.53
CA TRP A 56 -4.05 -2.23 -1.08
C TRP A 56 -3.91 -1.02 -1.98
N ASP A 57 -5.00 -0.54 -2.57
CA ASP A 57 -5.00 0.71 -3.30
C ASP A 57 -6.38 1.41 -3.25
N ASN A 58 -6.44 2.60 -3.84
CA ASN A 58 -7.65 3.40 -3.91
C ASN A 58 -7.99 3.85 -5.34
N ALA A 59 -7.59 3.09 -6.36
CA ALA A 59 -8.02 3.37 -7.73
C ALA A 59 -9.55 3.22 -7.83
N PRO A 60 -10.29 4.18 -8.41
CA PRO A 60 -11.75 4.26 -8.30
C PRO A 60 -12.48 3.33 -9.29
N HIS A 61 -12.13 2.04 -9.29
CA HIS A 61 -12.67 1.04 -10.22
C HIS A 61 -13.67 0.06 -9.58
N HIS A 62 -13.64 -0.14 -8.25
CA HIS A 62 -14.44 -1.14 -7.52
C HIS A 62 -15.60 -0.54 -6.70
N LYS A 63 -16.60 0.01 -7.39
CA LYS A 63 -17.74 0.74 -6.77
C LYS A 63 -18.65 -0.13 -5.90
N GLU A 64 -18.60 -1.44 -6.10
CA GLU A 64 -19.36 -2.45 -5.37
C GLU A 64 -18.88 -2.67 -3.92
N ILE A 65 -17.70 -2.16 -3.57
CA ILE A 65 -17.09 -2.37 -2.25
C ILE A 65 -17.52 -1.27 -1.28
N ASN A 66 -17.92 -1.68 -0.07
CA ASN A 66 -18.39 -0.76 0.99
C ASN A 66 -17.35 0.31 1.40
N SER A 67 -16.06 0.06 1.20
CA SER A 67 -14.98 1.00 1.47
C SER A 67 -14.56 1.84 0.24
N PHE A 68 -15.31 1.83 -0.86
CA PHE A 68 -14.96 2.56 -2.09
C PHE A 68 -14.51 4.00 -1.80
N PRO A 69 -13.39 4.47 -2.41
CA PRO A 69 -12.57 3.77 -3.41
C PRO A 69 -11.55 2.78 -2.84
N HIS A 70 -11.43 2.71 -1.51
CA HIS A 70 -10.43 1.89 -0.84
C HIS A 70 -10.78 0.41 -0.94
N HIS A 71 -9.82 -0.40 -1.36
CA HIS A 71 -10.00 -1.84 -1.44
C HIS A 71 -8.67 -2.56 -1.26
N LYS A 72 -8.75 -3.88 -1.08
CA LYS A 72 -7.58 -4.76 -1.07
C LYS A 72 -7.78 -5.97 -1.97
N HIS A 73 -6.72 -6.39 -2.61
CA HIS A 73 -6.64 -7.57 -3.46
C HIS A 73 -6.06 -8.75 -2.69
N LEU A 74 -6.80 -9.85 -2.61
CA LEU A 74 -6.33 -11.14 -2.09
C LEU A 74 -6.46 -12.20 -3.20
N GLY A 75 -5.35 -12.42 -3.93
CA GLY A 75 -5.39 -13.17 -5.18
C GLY A 75 -6.35 -12.50 -6.17
N ASN A 76 -7.37 -13.23 -6.62
CA ASN A 76 -8.37 -12.74 -7.57
C ASN A 76 -9.59 -12.07 -6.92
N LYS A 77 -9.60 -11.93 -5.58
CA LYS A 77 -10.70 -11.31 -4.85
C LYS A 77 -10.37 -9.85 -4.55
N VAL A 78 -11.41 -9.03 -4.58
CA VAL A 78 -11.35 -7.64 -4.15
C VAL A 78 -12.26 -7.48 -2.94
N GLU A 79 -11.70 -6.97 -1.85
CA GLU A 79 -12.37 -6.94 -0.54
C GLU A 79 -12.30 -5.54 0.10
N PHE A 80 -13.14 -5.37 1.12
CA PHE A 80 -13.13 -4.18 1.97
C PHE A 80 -11.73 -3.93 2.57
N SER A 81 -11.31 -2.67 2.57
CA SER A 81 -10.04 -2.25 3.15
C SER A 81 -10.22 -1.14 4.19
N SER A 82 -9.61 -1.36 5.36
CA SER A 82 -9.46 -0.34 6.39
C SER A 82 -8.07 0.31 6.40
N GLU A 83 -7.09 -0.34 5.77
CA GLU A 83 -5.70 0.09 5.70
C GLU A 83 -5.52 1.09 4.55
N ARG A 84 -5.48 2.38 4.89
CA ARG A 84 -5.50 3.50 3.92
C ARG A 84 -4.24 4.34 3.91
N ASP A 85 -3.29 4.04 4.80
CA ASP A 85 -1.98 4.69 4.86
C ASP A 85 -0.88 3.65 5.15
N LEU A 86 0.37 4.04 4.90
CA LEU A 86 1.52 3.17 5.11
C LEU A 86 1.61 2.63 6.55
N ARG A 87 1.22 3.43 7.55
CA ARG A 87 1.30 3.02 8.96
C ARG A 87 0.34 1.87 9.24
N LYS A 88 -0.90 1.96 8.75
CA LYS A 88 -1.92 0.91 8.91
C LYS A 88 -1.55 -0.37 8.17
N VAL A 89 -0.95 -0.26 6.98
CA VAL A 89 -0.44 -1.43 6.26
C VAL A 89 0.72 -2.10 7.01
N LEU A 90 1.68 -1.33 7.52
CA LEU A 90 2.78 -1.88 8.32
C LEU A 90 2.29 -2.51 9.63
N GLU A 91 1.29 -1.90 10.28
CA GLU A 91 0.64 -2.45 11.48
C GLU A 91 -0.05 -3.79 11.17
N PHE A 92 -0.78 -3.89 10.06
CA PHE A 92 -1.38 -5.13 9.60
C PHE A 92 -0.32 -6.22 9.37
N ILE A 93 0.74 -5.91 8.61
CA ILE A 93 1.80 -6.87 8.28
C ILE A 93 2.52 -7.33 9.55
N LYS A 94 2.86 -6.39 10.45
CA LYS A 94 3.47 -6.71 11.74
C LYS A 94 2.60 -7.69 12.54
N ASN A 95 1.30 -7.45 12.64
CA ASN A 95 0.38 -8.32 13.38
C ASN A 95 0.15 -9.66 12.70
N PHE A 96 0.35 -9.77 11.39
CA PHE A 96 0.27 -11.03 10.66
C PHE A 96 1.51 -11.90 10.87
N LEU A 97 2.68 -11.29 11.00
CA LEU A 97 3.96 -11.99 11.15
C LEU A 97 4.33 -12.36 12.59
N LEU A 98 3.60 -11.83 13.59
CA LEU A 98 3.72 -12.18 15.00
C LEU A 98 2.72 -13.29 15.36
#